data_AF-A0A951I772-F1
#
_entry.id   AF-A0A951I772-F1
#
_cell.length_a   1.000
_cell.length_b   1.000
_cell.length_c   1.000
_cell.angle_alpha   90.00
_cell.angle_beta   90.00
_cell.angle_gamma   90.00
#
_symmetry.space_group_name_H-M   'P 1'
#
loop_
_entity.id
_entity.type
_entity.pdbx_description
1 polymer ?
#
loop_
_entity_poly.entity_id
_entity_poly.type
_entity_poly.pdbx_seq_one_letter_code
_entity_poly.pdbx_strand_id
1 'polypeptide(L)'
;WYVACDDHVNTEVLCRTIDEKLKELNDDYAVERKSALKEVRLDVLSERQFMDFMEGMGKVGGQHKFPRVLKGKMLEDWEAFLQKEMSVVH
;
A
#
# COMPACT_ATOMS: atom_id res chain seq x y z
N TRP A 1 -3.21 -2.82 -2.30
CA TRP A 1 -2.51 -2.46 -1.05
C TRP A 1 -1.11 -2.02 -1.40
N TYR A 2 -0.54 -1.10 -0.63
CA TYR A 2 0.86 -0.72 -0.74
C TYR A 2 1.53 -1.11 0.57
N VAL A 3 2.65 -1.81 0.50
CA VAL A 3 3.44 -2.21 1.67
C VAL A 3 4.85 -1.67 1.52
N ALA A 4 5.34 -1.00 2.54
CA ALA A 4 6.73 -0.60 2.62
C ALA A 4 7.57 -1.79 3.11
N CYS A 5 8.59 -2.19 2.35
CA CYS A 5 9.56 -3.21 2.76
C CYS A 5 10.83 -3.05 1.91
N ASP A 6 11.97 -2.80 2.57
CA ASP A 6 13.27 -2.68 1.90
C ASP A 6 13.98 -4.03 1.72
N ASP A 7 13.46 -5.09 2.35
CA ASP A 7 13.98 -6.46 2.21
C ASP A 7 13.47 -7.14 0.92
N HIS A 8 14.21 -8.14 0.45
CA HIS A 8 13.75 -8.95 -0.67
C HIS A 8 12.57 -9.84 -0.26
N VAL A 9 11.40 -9.56 -0.81
CA VAL A 9 10.17 -10.31 -0.56
C VAL A 9 9.50 -10.75 -1.86
N ASN A 10 8.90 -11.94 -1.86
CA ASN A 10 8.03 -12.36 -2.95
C ASN A 10 6.64 -11.74 -2.76
N THR A 11 6.28 -10.82 -3.65
CA THR A 11 5.03 -10.04 -3.60
C THR A 11 3.78 -10.91 -3.61
N GLU A 12 3.75 -11.99 -4.40
CA GLU A 12 2.59 -12.89 -4.48
C GLU A 12 2.39 -13.65 -3.17
N VAL A 13 3.48 -14.16 -2.58
CA VAL A 13 3.44 -14.84 -1.29
C VAL A 13 3.00 -13.88 -0.21
N LEU A 14 3.57 -12.67 -0.16
CA LEU A 14 3.20 -11.64 0.82
C LEU A 14 1.72 -11.26 0.71
N CYS A 15 1.22 -11.02 -0.51
CA CYS A 15 -0.17 -10.71 -0.77
C CYS A 15 -1.10 -11.82 -0.27
N ARG A 16 -0.81 -13.08 -0.63
CA ARG A 16 -1.59 -14.24 -0.19
C ARG A 16 -1.59 -14.38 1.32
N THR A 17 -0.43 -14.27 1.96
CA THR A 17 -0.31 -14.42 3.42
C THR A 17 -1.08 -13.33 4.16
N ILE A 18 -1.05 -12.07 3.70
CA ILE A 18 -1.84 -11.00 4.30
C ILE A 18 -3.35 -11.26 4.09
N ASP A 19 -3.78 -11.63 2.89
CA ASP A 19 -5.18 -11.95 2.58
C ASP A 19 -5.71 -13.10 3.46
N GLU A 20 -4.93 -14.19 3.61
CA GLU A 20 -5.26 -15.32 4.48
C GLU A 20 -5.37 -14.90 5.95
N LYS A 21 -4.40 -14.13 6.46
CA LYS A 21 -4.43 -13.66 7.85
C LYS A 21 -5.59 -12.72 8.14
N LEU A 22 -5.97 -11.87 7.18
CA LEU A 22 -7.15 -11.01 7.32
C LEU A 22 -8.44 -11.82 7.33
N LYS A 23 -8.54 -12.88 6.52
CA LYS A 23 -9.68 -13.81 6.56
C LYS A 23 -9.80 -14.56 7.88
N GLU A 24 -8.67 -15.00 8.46
CA GLU A 24 -8.64 -15.65 9.77
C GLU A 24 -9.09 -14.72 10.91
N LEU A 25 -8.77 -13.42 10.80
CA LEU A 25 -9.03 -12.43 11.85
C LEU A 25 -10.38 -11.72 11.72
N ASN A 26 -11.02 -11.77 10.54
CA ASN A 26 -12.24 -11.01 10.24
C ASN A 26 -13.19 -11.84 9.35
N ASP A 27 -14.26 -12.35 9.97
CA ASP A 27 -15.27 -13.16 9.29
C ASP A 27 -15.99 -12.40 8.16
N ASP A 28 -16.30 -11.11 8.34
CA ASP A 28 -16.93 -10.30 7.30
C ASP A 28 -16.01 -10.16 6.09
N TYR A 29 -14.72 -9.92 6.31
CA TYR A 29 -13.73 -9.90 5.24
C TYR A 29 -13.66 -11.25 4.51
N ALA A 30 -13.71 -12.36 5.26
CA ALA A 30 -13.72 -13.70 4.68
C ALA A 30 -14.98 -13.99 3.83
N VAL A 31 -16.15 -13.51 4.26
CA VAL A 31 -17.40 -13.63 3.50
C VAL A 31 -17.35 -12.78 2.23
N GLU A 32 -16.92 -11.52 2.32
CA GLU A 32 -16.83 -10.61 1.18
C GLU A 32 -15.82 -11.08 0.12
N ARG A 33 -14.72 -11.73 0.55
CA ARG A 33 -13.73 -12.36 -0.33
C ARG A 33 -14.23 -13.58 -1.09
N LYS A 34 -15.31 -14.23 -0.64
CA LYS A 34 -15.96 -15.33 -1.38
C LYS A 34 -16.96 -14.83 -2.42
N SER A 35 -17.34 -13.56 -2.36
CA SER A 35 -18.47 -13.01 -3.12
C SER A 35 -18.03 -11.93 -4.12
N ALA A 36 -17.73 -10.72 -3.64
CA ALA A 36 -17.56 -9.53 -4.47
C ALA A 36 -16.09 -9.13 -4.66
N LEU A 37 -15.25 -9.33 -3.64
CA LEU A 37 -13.82 -9.03 -3.71
C LEU A 37 -13.10 -10.23 -4.35
N LYS A 38 -12.95 -10.24 -5.68
CA LYS A 38 -12.34 -11.37 -6.40
C LYS A 38 -10.81 -11.36 -6.38
N GLU A 39 -10.19 -10.19 -6.43
CA GLU A 39 -8.74 -10.05 -6.53
C GLU A 39 -8.21 -9.04 -5.49
N VAL A 40 -7.07 -9.37 -4.89
CA VAL A 40 -6.30 -8.45 -4.04
C VAL A 40 -4.97 -8.22 -4.73
N ARG A 41 -4.63 -6.95 -4.95
CA ARG A 41 -3.34 -6.53 -5.48
C ARG A 41 -2.51 -5.90 -4.37
N LEU A 42 -1.22 -6.17 -4.37
CA LEU A 42 -0.27 -5.62 -3.43
C LEU A 42 0.98 -5.20 -4.20
N ASP A 43 1.41 -3.97 -3.99
CA ASP A 43 2.70 -3.49 -4.46
C ASP A 43 3.63 -3.30 -3.26
N VAL A 44 4.85 -3.81 -3.39
CA VAL A 44 5.92 -3.58 -2.41
C VAL A 44 6.73 -2.39 -2.89
N LEU A 45 6.85 -1.39 -2.02
CA LEU A 45 7.63 -0.19 -2.25
C LEU A 45 8.68 -0.05 -1.15
N SER A 46 9.69 0.76 -1.38
CA SER A 46 10.66 1.10 -0.33
C SER A 46 10.05 1.97 0.75
N GLU A 47 10.60 1.91 1.96
CA GLU A 47 10.22 2.82 3.05
C GLU A 47 10.45 4.29 2.63
N ARG A 48 11.52 4.53 1.88
CA ARG A 48 11.88 5.84 1.36
C ARG A 48 10.78 6.44 0.48
N GLN A 49 10.15 5.66 -0.41
CA GLN A 49 9.07 6.18 -1.26
C GLN A 49 7.88 6.71 -0.46
N PHE A 50 7.54 6.06 0.67
CA PHE A 50 6.50 6.58 1.56
C PHE A 50 6.94 7.88 2.26
N MET A 51 8.19 7.95 2.68
CA MET A 51 8.75 9.13 3.36
C MET A 51 8.87 10.33 2.41
N ASP A 52 9.34 10.11 1.18
CA ASP A 52 9.50 11.15 0.15
C ASP A 52 8.13 11.76 -0.23
N PHE A 53 7.07 10.95 -0.29
CA PHE A 53 5.70 11.47 -0.47
C PHE A 53 5.25 12.35 0.70
N MET A 54 5.51 11.92 1.94
CA MET A 54 5.17 12.69 3.14
C MET A 54 5.96 14.01 3.19
N GLU A 55 7.21 13.99 2.77
CA GLU A 55 8.05 15.19 2.62
C GLU A 55 7.52 16.14 1.55
N GLY A 56 7.13 15.62 0.37
CA GLY A 56 6.50 16.42 -0.68
C GLY A 56 5.20 17.11 -0.26
N MET A 57 4.48 16.55 0.73
CA MET A 57 3.30 17.16 1.34
C MET A 57 3.62 18.14 2.49
N GLY A 58 4.89 18.32 2.85
CA GLY A 58 5.31 19.11 4.01
C GLY A 58 4.96 18.45 5.36
N LYS A 59 4.77 17.12 5.39
CA LYS A 59 4.34 16.35 6.57
C LYS A 59 5.47 15.45 7.09
N VAL A 60 6.58 16.06 7.48
CA VAL A 60 7.77 15.35 8.00
C VAL A 60 7.79 15.37 9.53
N GLY A 61 8.30 14.29 10.14
CA GLY A 61 8.50 14.17 11.59
C GLY A 61 7.50 13.25 12.29
N GLY A 62 7.85 12.77 13.49
CA GLY A 62 7.15 11.67 14.17
C GLY A 62 5.68 11.91 14.55
N GLN A 63 5.21 13.16 14.44
CA GLN A 63 3.79 13.50 14.62
C GLN A 63 2.93 13.14 13.40
N HIS A 64 3.54 13.09 12.22
CA HIS A 64 2.86 12.76 10.97
C HIS A 64 3.06 11.28 10.63
N LYS A 65 1.94 10.56 10.42
CA LYS A 65 1.93 9.15 10.02
C LYS A 65 1.32 9.02 8.64
N PHE A 66 1.86 8.11 7.84
CA PHE A 66 1.25 7.78 6.57
C PHE A 66 -0.17 7.21 6.81
N PRO A 67 -1.20 7.69 6.08
CA PRO A 67 -2.57 7.22 6.28
C PRO A 67 -2.71 5.75 5.85
N ARG A 68 -3.38 4.95 6.70
CA ARG A 68 -3.61 3.52 6.41
C ARG A 68 -4.63 3.27 5.29
N VAL A 69 -5.50 4.25 5.04
CA VAL A 69 -6.51 4.21 3.97
C VAL A 69 -6.42 5.52 3.19
N LEU A 70 -6.13 5.40 1.90
CA LEU A 70 -6.09 6.51 0.96
C LEU A 70 -7.45 6.66 0.27
N LYS A 71 -7.94 7.88 0.13
CA LYS A 71 -9.19 8.20 -0.57
C LYS A 71 -9.18 9.62 -1.11
N GLY A 72 -9.96 9.86 -2.17
CA GLY A 72 -10.08 11.17 -2.83
C GLY A 72 -8.72 11.74 -3.23
N LYS A 73 -8.53 13.05 -3.02
CA LYS A 73 -7.31 13.78 -3.40
C LYS A 73 -6.01 13.16 -2.88
N MET A 74 -6.02 12.54 -1.69
CA MET A 74 -4.83 11.90 -1.14
C MET A 74 -4.42 10.65 -1.92
N LEU A 75 -5.40 9.87 -2.41
CA LEU A 75 -5.12 8.72 -3.26
C LEU A 75 -4.59 9.18 -4.63
N GLU A 76 -5.22 10.20 -5.22
CA GLU A 76 -4.79 10.79 -6.50
C GLU A 76 -3.34 11.31 -6.42
N ASP A 77 -3.00 12.03 -5.35
CA ASP A 77 -1.65 12.55 -5.14
C ASP A 77 -0.61 11.44 -4.96
N TRP A 78 -0.98 10.38 -4.24
CA TRP A 78 -0.12 9.22 -4.06
C TRP A 78 0.14 8.50 -5.38
N GLU A 79 -0.89 8.25 -6.18
CA GLU A 79 -0.76 7.60 -7.49
C GLU A 79 0.07 8.45 -8.46
N ALA A 80 -0.15 9.76 -8.48
CA ALA A 80 0.65 10.69 -9.29
C ALA A 80 2.12 10.71 -8.88
N PHE A 81 2.41 10.66 -7.57
CA PHE A 81 3.77 10.55 -7.05
C PHE A 81 4.44 9.24 -7.52
N LEU A 82 3.77 8.09 -7.39
CA LEU A 82 4.32 6.81 -7.82
C LEU A 82 4.55 6.75 -9.33
N GLN A 83 3.64 7.28 -10.15
CA GLN A 83 3.82 7.35 -11.59
C GLN A 83 5.06 8.17 -11.96
N LYS A 84 5.27 9.31 -11.28
CA LYS A 84 6.45 10.14 -11.50
C LYS A 84 7.72 9.37 -11.18
N GLU A 85 7.82 8.73 -10.01
CA GLU A 85 8.99 7.94 -9.60
C GLU A 85 9.29 6.80 -10.58
N MET A 86 8.26 6.07 -11.02
CA MET A 86 8.42 4.96 -11.98
C MET A 86 8.82 5.42 -13.39
N SER A 87 8.48 6.66 -13.77
CA SER A 87 8.83 7.23 -15.08
C SER A 87 10.29 7.66 -15.16
N VAL A 88 11.00 7.79 -14.02
CA VAL A 88 12.42 8.20 -13.99
C VAL A 88 13.37 7.02 -14.24
N VAL A 89 12.87 5.80 -14.35
CA VAL A 89 13.66 4.63 -14.74
C VAL A 89 13.73 4.59 -16.28
N HIS A 90 14.79 5.20 -16.83
CA HIS A 90 15.25 4.99 -18.21
C HIS A 90 16.61 4.30 -18.18
#